data_AF-A0A2V9M7T3-F1
#
_entry.id   AF-A0A2V9M7T3-F1
#
_cell.length_a   1.000
_cell.length_b   1.000
_cell.length_c   1.000
_cell.angle_alpha   90.00
_cell.angle_beta   90.00
_cell.angle_gamma   90.00
#
_symmetry.space_group_name_H-M   'P 1'
#
loop_
_entity.id
_entity.type
_entity.pdbx_description
1 polymer ?
#
loop_
_entity_poly.entity_id
_entity_poly.type
_entity_poly.pdbx_seq_one_letter_code
_entity_poly.pdbx_strand_id
1 'polypeptide(L)'
;MSNGILSQLKARQVPLGVRQSAARGVLPVGQEELLAILILLQDDPEPQVSQTARETLANEFSDELLKRIVESDSTPLEVLEFFGRPPLRSNQILESLIQNKATPDSTIASLAERVAAGLMEVILINLMRLLRSPFILESLERNPNSTPDIKRRLKEIREEFFEKRNNFIPIHRTKAEDKALERAQAASAEEPEESTALVVYSEVIREGEDVTHLTLNSLADDGFGSFEEMGEEEKLSTIQKIARMTVAERVQTALKGNREERVILIRDANRIVASAVLESPKLTDTEVESIAVMKNVSEEVLRLVGTKREFAKSYTVIHSLVKNPRTPIGTSLTLLNRILTSDLRSLARNKNVPEVLRKTAQRQLQIRTAPRESK
;
A
#
# COMPACT_ATOMS: atom_id res chain seq x y z
N MET A 1 -12.57 11.32 18.40
CA MET A 1 -12.32 12.64 17.79
C MET A 1 -12.18 13.65 18.90
N SER A 2 -10.95 13.93 19.31
CA SER A 2 -10.62 15.12 20.11
C SER A 2 -10.46 16.29 19.15
N ASN A 3 -11.24 17.36 19.33
CA ASN A 3 -11.04 18.61 18.60
C ASN A 3 -9.84 19.36 19.21
N GLY A 4 -8.64 18.81 18.99
CA GLY A 4 -7.38 19.37 19.50
C GLY A 4 -7.10 20.76 18.96
N ILE A 5 -6.29 21.54 19.68
CA ILE A 5 -6.07 22.96 19.35
C ILE A 5 -5.36 23.11 17.99
N LEU A 6 -4.53 22.14 17.61
CA LEU A 6 -3.92 22.02 16.28
C LEU A 6 -4.95 21.96 15.14
N SER A 7 -6.11 21.31 15.32
CA SER A 7 -7.14 21.24 14.26
C SER A 7 -7.88 22.57 14.09
N GLN A 8 -8.09 23.31 15.18
CA GLN A 8 -8.70 24.64 15.15
C GLN A 8 -7.77 25.68 14.52
N LEU A 9 -6.45 25.58 14.80
CA LEU A 9 -5.42 26.40 14.17
C LEU A 9 -5.38 26.18 12.65
N LYS A 10 -5.39 24.92 12.20
CA LYS A 10 -5.49 24.56 10.76
C LYS A 10 -6.75 25.17 10.10
N ALA A 11 -7.88 25.18 10.81
CA ALA A 11 -9.12 25.81 10.35
C ALA A 11 -9.10 27.35 10.39
N ARG A 12 -8.02 27.97 10.89
CA ARG A 12 -7.88 29.43 11.12
C ARG A 12 -8.98 30.03 12.02
N GLN A 13 -9.54 29.23 12.92
CA GLN A 13 -10.66 29.62 13.80
C GLN A 13 -10.21 30.11 15.20
N VAL A 14 -8.91 30.29 15.41
CA VAL A 14 -8.31 30.54 16.74
C VAL A 14 -8.03 32.03 16.96
N PRO A 15 -8.53 32.65 18.05
CA PRO A 15 -8.30 34.06 18.36
C PRO A 15 -6.81 34.42 18.49
N LEU A 16 -6.46 35.68 18.15
CA LEU A 16 -5.08 36.19 18.15
C LEU A 16 -4.34 35.92 19.47
N GLY A 17 -4.97 36.17 20.62
CA GLY A 17 -4.33 35.95 21.93
C GLY A 17 -3.93 34.49 22.17
N VAL A 18 -4.71 33.53 21.67
CA VAL A 18 -4.37 32.09 21.75
C VAL A 18 -3.23 31.75 20.80
N ARG A 19 -3.20 32.33 19.59
CA ARG A 19 -2.07 32.18 18.64
C ARG A 19 -0.77 32.77 19.20
N GLN A 20 -0.84 33.91 19.89
CA GLN A 20 0.31 34.51 20.60
C GLN A 20 0.79 33.63 21.77
N SER A 21 -0.12 33.07 22.58
CA SER A 21 0.25 32.13 23.65
C SER A 21 0.88 30.83 23.11
N ALA A 22 0.37 30.35 21.97
CA ALA A 22 0.90 29.20 21.25
C ALA A 22 2.31 29.44 20.70
N ALA A 23 2.53 30.57 20.04
CA ALA A 23 3.83 30.96 19.51
C ALA A 23 4.92 31.05 20.60
N ARG A 24 4.55 31.44 21.83
CA ARG A 24 5.44 31.50 22.99
C ARG A 24 5.70 30.15 23.68
N GLY A 25 5.10 29.05 23.19
CA GLY A 25 5.27 27.72 23.79
C GLY A 25 4.43 27.44 25.06
N VAL A 26 3.50 28.33 25.45
CA VAL A 26 2.83 28.30 26.78
C VAL A 26 1.52 27.48 26.81
N LEU A 27 1.23 26.70 25.75
CA LEU A 27 0.01 25.90 25.71
C LEU A 27 0.13 24.60 26.53
N PRO A 28 -0.94 24.17 27.23
CA PRO A 28 -0.96 22.92 28.00
C PRO A 28 -1.20 21.71 27.09
N VAL A 29 -0.29 21.45 26.16
CA VAL A 29 -0.32 20.34 25.20
C VAL A 29 0.98 19.52 25.26
N GLY A 30 0.98 18.32 24.67
CA GLY A 30 2.19 17.50 24.57
C GLY A 30 3.25 18.12 23.64
N GLN A 31 4.53 17.81 23.85
CA GLN A 31 5.64 18.38 23.08
C GLN A 31 5.53 18.11 21.56
N GLU A 32 4.99 16.95 21.17
CA GLU A 32 4.73 16.59 19.78
C GLU A 32 3.68 17.52 19.12
N GLU A 33 2.58 17.81 19.83
CA GLU A 33 1.53 18.72 19.36
C GLU A 33 2.02 20.18 19.41
N LEU A 34 2.77 20.58 20.43
CA LEU A 34 3.36 21.91 20.54
C LEU A 34 4.30 22.21 19.37
N LEU A 35 5.15 21.26 18.99
CA LEU A 35 6.06 21.40 17.87
C LEU A 35 5.30 21.55 16.54
N ALA A 36 4.25 20.74 16.32
CA ALA A 36 3.38 20.87 15.14
C ALA A 36 2.69 22.24 15.07
N ILE A 37 2.25 22.77 16.22
CA ILE A 37 1.65 24.10 16.34
C ILE A 37 2.67 25.20 16.01
N LEU A 38 3.89 25.13 16.57
CA LEU A 38 4.94 26.11 16.31
C LEU A 38 5.38 26.12 14.85
N ILE A 39 5.48 24.95 14.21
CA ILE A 39 5.72 24.81 12.77
C ILE A 39 4.62 25.50 11.97
N LEU A 40 3.34 25.22 12.26
CA LEU A 40 2.19 25.83 11.58
C LEU A 40 2.14 27.35 11.74
N LEU A 41 2.56 27.87 12.90
CA LEU A 41 2.58 29.31 13.19
C LEU A 41 3.75 30.06 12.52
N GLN A 42 4.74 29.38 11.93
CA GLN A 42 5.80 30.08 11.18
C GLN A 42 5.29 30.83 9.95
N ASP A 43 4.13 30.44 9.42
CA ASP A 43 3.44 31.07 8.29
C ASP A 43 2.16 31.81 8.73
N ASP A 44 2.09 32.20 10.01
CA ASP A 44 0.98 32.97 10.55
C ASP A 44 0.92 34.39 9.92
N PRO A 45 -0.26 34.87 9.51
CA PRO A 45 -0.42 36.19 8.88
C PRO A 45 -0.07 37.38 9.78
N GLU A 46 0.02 37.19 11.10
CA GLU A 46 0.50 38.20 12.04
C GLU A 46 2.03 38.09 12.21
N PRO A 47 2.84 39.07 11.76
CA PRO A 47 4.30 38.96 11.77
C PRO A 47 4.91 38.71 13.15
N GLN A 48 4.30 39.26 14.21
CA GLN A 48 4.76 39.04 15.58
C GLN A 48 4.59 37.57 16.03
N VAL A 49 3.50 36.92 15.60
CA VAL A 49 3.21 35.52 15.94
C VAL A 49 4.18 34.59 15.23
N SER A 50 4.40 34.79 13.93
CA SER A 50 5.32 33.97 13.14
C SER A 50 6.78 34.17 13.53
N GLN A 51 7.22 35.39 13.85
CA GLN A 51 8.56 35.63 14.39
C GLN A 51 8.73 34.92 15.74
N THR A 52 7.80 35.10 16.67
CA THR A 52 7.89 34.46 18.00
C THR A 52 7.93 32.93 17.89
N ALA A 53 7.09 32.34 17.02
CA ALA A 53 7.06 30.89 16.82
C ALA A 53 8.39 30.34 16.26
N ARG A 54 9.06 31.08 15.38
CA ARG A 54 10.40 30.73 14.87
C ARG A 54 11.47 30.81 15.95
N GLU A 55 11.44 31.85 16.77
CA GLU A 55 12.38 32.03 17.91
C GLU A 55 12.19 30.94 18.98
N THR A 56 10.95 30.64 19.37
CA THR A 56 10.65 29.55 20.31
C THR A 56 11.05 28.18 19.75
N LEU A 57 10.78 27.89 18.47
CA LEU A 57 11.20 26.63 17.84
C LEU A 57 12.72 26.47 17.74
N ALA A 58 13.47 27.57 17.57
CA ALA A 58 14.92 27.54 17.54
C ALA A 58 15.56 27.33 18.92
N ASN A 59 14.92 27.78 20.00
CA ASN A 59 15.51 27.81 21.34
C ASN A 59 15.03 26.67 22.27
N GLU A 60 13.77 26.23 22.18
CA GLU A 60 13.18 25.26 23.12
C GLU A 60 13.42 23.78 22.74
N PHE A 61 13.83 23.50 21.50
CA PHE A 61 13.89 22.13 20.96
C PHE A 61 15.32 21.66 20.68
N SER A 62 15.92 20.95 21.64
CA SER A 62 17.23 20.33 21.47
C SER A 62 17.20 19.13 20.51
N ASP A 63 18.34 18.82 19.88
CA ASP A 63 18.47 17.68 18.94
C ASP A 63 18.05 16.34 19.58
N GLU A 64 18.31 16.12 20.87
CA GLU A 64 17.84 14.91 21.60
C GLU A 64 16.31 14.86 21.72
N LEU A 65 15.67 16.00 22.01
CA LEU A 65 14.21 16.07 22.11
C LEU A 65 13.57 15.91 20.72
N LEU A 66 14.12 16.59 19.71
CA LEU A 66 13.69 16.44 18.32
C LEU A 66 13.80 15.01 17.84
N LYS A 67 14.91 14.32 18.16
CA LYS A 67 15.07 12.90 17.86
C LYS A 67 13.96 12.06 18.50
N ARG A 68 13.70 12.20 19.81
CA ARG A 68 12.65 11.43 20.51
C ARG A 68 11.25 11.69 19.95
N ILE A 69 10.95 12.93 19.58
CA ILE A 69 9.70 13.27 18.90
C ILE A 69 9.66 12.57 17.54
N VAL A 70 10.70 12.69 16.71
CA VAL A 70 10.74 12.08 15.37
C VAL A 70 10.73 10.54 15.41
N GLU A 71 11.23 9.89 16.47
CA GLU A 71 11.12 8.44 16.68
C GLU A 71 9.70 7.97 17.07
N SER A 72 8.85 8.87 17.58
CA SER A 72 7.53 8.51 18.12
C SER A 72 6.48 8.21 17.05
N ASP A 73 5.67 7.18 17.32
CA ASP A 73 4.56 6.74 16.46
C ASP A 73 3.36 7.71 16.47
N SER A 74 3.23 8.57 17.49
CA SER A 74 2.13 9.55 17.62
C SER A 74 2.43 10.89 16.97
N THR A 75 3.63 11.06 16.41
CA THR A 75 4.12 12.36 15.92
C THR A 75 3.28 12.91 14.77
N PRO A 76 2.80 14.17 14.87
CA PRO A 76 1.99 14.78 13.82
C PRO A 76 2.71 14.85 12.48
N LEU A 77 1.94 14.66 11.40
CA LEU A 77 2.45 14.62 10.03
C LEU A 77 3.25 15.86 9.66
N GLU A 78 2.80 17.02 10.14
CA GLU A 78 3.43 18.33 9.90
C GLU A 78 4.87 18.39 10.41
N VAL A 79 5.17 17.71 11.52
CA VAL A 79 6.52 17.64 12.11
C VAL A 79 7.45 16.81 11.22
N LEU A 80 6.96 15.66 10.75
CA LEU A 80 7.71 14.75 9.89
C LEU A 80 7.96 15.39 8.51
N GLU A 81 6.96 16.04 7.93
CA GLU A 81 7.10 16.78 6.67
C GLU A 81 8.06 17.97 6.79
N PHE A 82 8.01 18.72 7.90
CA PHE A 82 8.89 19.86 8.13
C PHE A 82 10.36 19.46 8.20
N PHE A 83 10.71 18.43 9.00
CA PHE A 83 12.09 17.97 9.09
C PHE A 83 12.59 17.21 7.84
N GLY A 84 11.69 16.82 6.94
CA GLY A 84 12.04 16.30 5.63
C GLY A 84 12.42 17.38 4.60
N ARG A 85 12.22 18.67 4.91
CA ARG A 85 12.52 19.81 4.03
C ARG A 85 13.82 20.50 4.47
N PRO A 86 14.53 21.20 3.56
CA PRO A 86 15.67 22.03 3.93
C PRO A 86 15.29 23.17 4.89
N PRO A 87 16.18 23.59 5.82
CA PRO A 87 17.52 23.04 6.07
C PRO A 87 17.46 21.68 6.78
N LEU A 88 18.19 20.70 6.24
CA LEU A 88 18.20 19.34 6.78
C LEU A 88 18.89 19.30 8.15
N ARG A 89 18.34 18.47 9.06
CA ARG A 89 18.88 18.24 10.41
C ARG A 89 20.04 17.24 10.40
N SER A 90 20.61 16.99 11.58
CA SER A 90 21.69 16.02 11.77
C SER A 90 21.29 14.61 11.28
N ASN A 91 22.26 13.83 10.79
CA ASN A 91 22.00 12.50 10.22
C ASN A 91 21.23 11.57 11.18
N GLN A 92 21.41 11.72 12.50
CA GLN A 92 20.69 10.93 13.50
C GLN A 92 19.18 11.23 13.52
N ILE A 93 18.78 12.49 13.34
CA ILE A 93 17.37 12.89 13.25
C ILE A 93 16.80 12.45 11.90
N LEU A 94 17.56 12.59 10.80
CA LEU A 94 17.14 12.13 9.48
C LEU A 94 16.98 10.60 9.41
N GLU A 95 17.86 9.84 10.04
CA GLU A 95 17.74 8.38 10.15
C GLU A 95 16.46 8.00 10.90
N SER A 96 16.20 8.66 12.03
CA SER A 96 14.97 8.47 12.82
C SER A 96 13.72 8.79 11.98
N LEU A 97 13.77 9.86 11.18
CA LEU A 97 12.70 10.28 10.28
C LEU A 97 12.44 9.27 9.15
N ILE A 98 13.50 8.67 8.59
CA ILE A 98 13.41 7.62 7.56
C ILE A 98 12.83 6.33 8.14
N GLN A 99 13.23 5.96 9.36
CA GLN A 99 12.77 4.75 10.04
C GLN A 99 11.35 4.87 10.59
N ASN A 100 10.87 6.06 10.95
CA ASN A 100 9.50 6.27 11.39
C ASN A 100 8.49 5.85 10.29
N LYS A 101 7.55 4.97 10.66
CA LYS A 101 6.54 4.42 9.75
C LYS A 101 5.45 5.41 9.34
N ALA A 102 5.26 6.50 10.10
CA ALA A 102 4.29 7.56 9.83
C ALA A 102 4.80 8.58 8.80
N THR A 103 6.10 8.66 8.55
CA THR A 103 6.68 9.62 7.60
C THR A 103 6.15 9.38 6.18
N PRO A 104 5.63 10.40 5.47
CA PRO A 104 5.11 10.23 4.11
C PRO A 104 6.16 9.76 3.11
N ASP A 105 5.74 8.94 2.14
CA ASP A 105 6.61 8.48 1.06
C ASP A 105 7.06 9.65 0.14
N SER A 106 6.28 10.74 0.06
CA SER A 106 6.66 12.01 -0.60
C SER A 106 7.80 12.73 0.12
N THR A 107 7.77 12.74 1.46
CA THR A 107 8.84 13.28 2.31
C THR A 107 10.12 12.47 2.15
N ILE A 108 10.02 11.14 2.14
CA ILE A 108 11.16 10.25 1.90
C ILE A 108 11.74 10.46 0.49
N ALA A 109 10.92 10.65 -0.55
CA ALA A 109 11.41 10.97 -1.89
C ALA A 109 12.16 12.33 -1.93
N SER A 110 11.63 13.36 -1.29
CA SER A 110 12.29 14.68 -1.21
C SER A 110 13.63 14.63 -0.46
N LEU A 111 13.74 13.78 0.57
CA LEU A 111 15.00 13.50 1.27
C LEU A 111 15.97 12.68 0.43
N ALA A 112 15.48 11.65 -0.27
CA ALA A 112 16.26 10.66 -0.99
C ALA A 112 17.25 11.25 -2.01
N GLU A 113 16.92 12.41 -2.60
CA GLU A 113 17.78 13.15 -3.54
C GLU A 113 18.98 13.86 -2.88
N ARG A 114 18.93 14.09 -1.56
CA ARG A 114 19.83 15.04 -0.85
C ARG A 114 20.61 14.44 0.31
N VAL A 115 20.15 13.31 0.86
CA VAL A 115 20.80 12.66 2.00
C VAL A 115 22.16 12.06 1.64
N ALA A 116 23.01 11.85 2.66
CA ALA A 116 24.29 11.17 2.52
C ALA A 116 24.11 9.65 2.25
N ALA A 117 25.13 9.01 1.65
CA ALA A 117 25.12 7.61 1.25
C ALA A 117 24.59 6.63 2.33
N GLY A 118 25.05 6.76 3.59
CA GLY A 118 24.58 5.89 4.68
C GLY A 118 23.08 5.96 4.94
N LEU A 119 22.45 7.13 4.76
CA LEU A 119 21.01 7.29 4.90
C LEU A 119 20.25 6.76 3.66
N MET A 120 20.85 6.80 2.47
CA MET A 120 20.31 6.12 1.29
C MET A 120 20.22 4.61 1.51
N GLU A 121 21.22 4.00 2.16
CA GLU A 121 21.18 2.59 2.54
C GLU A 121 20.04 2.29 3.51
N VAL A 122 19.78 3.16 4.49
CA VAL A 122 18.62 3.02 5.40
C VAL A 122 17.28 3.09 4.65
N ILE A 123 17.15 3.96 3.64
CA ILE A 123 15.96 4.00 2.76
C ILE A 123 15.83 2.68 1.98
N LEU A 124 16.93 2.17 1.42
CA LEU A 124 16.96 0.92 0.63
C LEU A 124 16.57 -0.33 1.43
N ILE A 125 16.79 -0.37 2.75
CA ILE A 125 16.34 -1.48 3.61
C ILE A 125 14.81 -1.63 3.58
N ASN A 126 14.06 -0.54 3.42
CA ASN A 126 12.60 -0.56 3.42
C ASN A 126 12.02 -0.69 2.00
N LEU A 127 12.21 -1.86 1.39
CA LEU A 127 11.68 -2.19 0.06
C LEU A 127 10.17 -1.92 -0.09
N MET A 128 9.38 -2.02 0.99
CA MET A 128 7.94 -1.73 0.94
C MET A 128 7.62 -0.26 0.68
N ARG A 129 8.47 0.70 1.07
CA ARG A 129 8.32 2.12 0.70
C ARG A 129 8.64 2.32 -0.78
N LEU A 130 9.74 1.75 -1.27
CA LEU A 130 10.16 1.81 -2.68
C LEU A 130 9.09 1.24 -3.62
N LEU A 131 8.50 0.09 -3.28
CA LEU A 131 7.40 -0.51 -4.04
C LEU A 131 6.11 0.30 -4.01
N ARG A 132 5.88 1.09 -2.95
CA ARG A 132 4.68 1.96 -2.85
C ARG A 132 4.88 3.32 -3.50
N SER A 133 6.10 3.80 -3.66
CA SER A 133 6.40 5.11 -4.24
C SER A 133 7.62 5.02 -5.16
N PRO A 134 7.41 4.85 -6.48
CA PRO A 134 8.49 4.82 -7.47
C PRO A 134 9.35 6.10 -7.45
N PHE A 135 8.77 7.24 -7.07
CA PHE A 135 9.47 8.51 -6.90
C PHE A 135 10.65 8.42 -5.92
N ILE A 136 10.59 7.57 -4.88
CA ILE A 136 11.73 7.37 -3.98
C ILE A 136 12.92 6.77 -4.75
N LEU A 137 12.67 5.81 -5.66
CA LEU A 137 13.70 5.20 -6.48
C LEU A 137 14.33 6.21 -7.44
N GLU A 138 13.50 7.01 -8.13
CA GLU A 138 13.98 8.09 -9.01
C GLU A 138 14.82 9.14 -8.25
N SER A 139 14.39 9.55 -7.05
CA SER A 139 15.14 10.49 -6.21
C SER A 139 16.47 9.90 -5.71
N LEU A 140 16.51 8.61 -5.35
CA LEU A 140 17.77 7.93 -4.97
C LEU A 140 18.76 7.85 -6.13
N GLU A 141 18.30 7.64 -7.37
CA GLU A 141 19.16 7.61 -8.55
C GLU A 141 19.73 8.98 -8.93
N ARG A 142 18.97 10.06 -8.70
CA ARG A 142 19.41 11.45 -8.92
C ARG A 142 20.37 11.95 -7.83
N ASN A 143 20.46 11.28 -6.68
CA ASN A 143 21.29 11.72 -5.58
C ASN A 143 22.80 11.63 -5.92
N PRO A 144 23.55 12.76 -5.89
CA PRO A 144 24.97 12.78 -6.23
C PRO A 144 25.85 11.97 -5.26
N ASN A 145 25.37 11.68 -4.05
CA ASN A 145 26.10 10.92 -3.03
C ASN A 145 26.05 9.39 -3.24
N SER A 146 25.37 8.89 -4.28
CA SER A 146 25.18 7.46 -4.51
C SER A 146 26.50 6.72 -4.79
N THR A 147 26.86 5.76 -3.93
CA THR A 147 28.01 4.86 -4.11
C THR A 147 27.77 3.83 -5.23
N PRO A 148 28.82 3.16 -5.76
CA PRO A 148 28.66 2.12 -6.77
C PRO A 148 27.77 0.94 -6.33
N ASP A 149 27.82 0.53 -5.06
CA ASP A 149 26.96 -0.55 -4.55
C ASP A 149 25.49 -0.09 -4.45
N ILE A 150 25.25 1.15 -4.02
CA ILE A 150 23.90 1.75 -4.04
C ILE A 150 23.37 1.79 -5.48
N LYS A 151 24.18 2.22 -6.47
CA LYS A 151 23.78 2.23 -7.88
C LYS A 151 23.47 0.82 -8.42
N ARG A 152 24.27 -0.19 -8.04
CA ARG A 152 24.03 -1.60 -8.37
C ARG A 152 22.69 -2.07 -7.78
N ARG A 153 22.43 -1.84 -6.49
CA ARG A 153 21.17 -2.20 -5.83
C ARG A 153 19.96 -1.46 -6.40
N LEU A 154 20.09 -0.16 -6.72
CA LEU A 154 19.03 0.62 -7.37
C LEU A 154 18.68 0.05 -8.73
N LYS A 155 19.69 -0.29 -9.54
CA LYS A 155 19.50 -0.96 -10.84
C LYS A 155 18.87 -2.34 -10.68
N GLU A 156 19.32 -3.15 -9.73
CA GLU A 156 18.71 -4.45 -9.41
C GLU A 156 17.26 -4.29 -8.97
N ILE A 157 16.93 -3.29 -8.14
CA ILE A 157 15.56 -3.02 -7.72
C ILE A 157 14.69 -2.53 -8.90
N ARG A 158 15.21 -1.63 -9.74
CA ARG A 158 14.53 -1.20 -10.97
C ARG A 158 14.25 -2.39 -11.88
N GLU A 159 15.28 -3.17 -12.19
CA GLU A 159 15.14 -4.36 -13.03
C GLU A 159 14.18 -5.38 -12.41
N GLU A 160 14.35 -5.78 -11.15
CA GLU A 160 13.58 -6.85 -10.51
C GLU A 160 12.15 -6.48 -10.11
N PHE A 161 11.80 -5.20 -9.98
CA PHE A 161 10.47 -4.80 -9.50
C PHE A 161 9.70 -3.89 -10.47
N PHE A 162 10.38 -3.20 -11.39
CA PHE A 162 9.76 -2.21 -12.29
C PHE A 162 9.91 -2.54 -13.79
N GLU A 163 11.03 -3.14 -14.23
CA GLU A 163 11.27 -3.43 -15.66
C GLU A 163 11.02 -4.90 -16.04
N LYS A 164 11.63 -5.87 -15.34
CA LYS A 164 11.44 -7.32 -15.59
C LYS A 164 10.10 -7.85 -15.09
N ARG A 165 9.23 -6.97 -14.57
CA ARG A 165 8.05 -7.37 -13.80
C ARG A 165 6.86 -6.46 -14.07
N ASN A 166 5.67 -6.96 -14.38
CA ASN A 166 5.07 -8.23 -13.93
C ASN A 166 4.91 -8.31 -12.38
N ASN A 167 5.22 -7.23 -11.63
CA ASN A 167 4.97 -7.03 -10.19
C ASN A 167 4.46 -5.60 -9.93
N PHE A 168 3.64 -5.03 -10.81
CA PHE A 168 2.95 -3.78 -10.48
C PHE A 168 2.02 -4.03 -9.29
N ILE A 169 2.35 -3.44 -8.12
CA ILE A 169 1.39 -3.26 -7.04
C ILE A 169 0.71 -1.91 -7.34
N PRO A 170 -0.51 -1.89 -7.91
CA PRO A 170 -1.15 -0.63 -8.25
C PRO A 170 -1.44 0.16 -6.98
N ILE A 171 -0.83 1.35 -6.88
CA ILE A 171 -1.26 2.38 -5.95
C ILE A 171 -2.67 2.78 -6.39
N HIS A 172 -3.69 2.32 -5.68
CA HIS A 172 -5.06 2.69 -5.98
C HIS A 172 -5.29 4.17 -5.64
N ARG A 173 -5.13 5.04 -6.63
CA ARG A 173 -5.81 6.34 -6.62
C ARG A 173 -7.32 6.10 -6.53
N THR A 174 -7.97 6.92 -5.73
CA THR A 174 -9.42 6.94 -5.63
C THR A 174 -10.00 7.60 -6.87
N LYS A 175 -11.25 7.27 -7.22
CA LYS A 175 -11.97 7.95 -8.32
C LYS A 175 -12.11 9.46 -8.13
N ALA A 176 -11.88 9.98 -6.91
CA ALA A 176 -11.82 11.40 -6.63
C ALA A 176 -10.45 12.01 -7.00
N GLU A 177 -9.35 11.28 -6.76
CA GLU A 177 -7.99 11.69 -7.12
C GLU A 177 -7.74 11.59 -8.63
N ASP A 178 -8.23 10.54 -9.29
CA ASP A 178 -8.15 10.43 -10.76
C ASP A 178 -8.91 11.59 -11.44
N LYS A 179 -10.13 11.86 -10.97
CA LYS A 179 -10.96 12.96 -11.47
C LYS A 179 -10.45 14.36 -11.06
N ALA A 180 -9.66 14.46 -10.00
CA ALA A 180 -8.94 15.67 -9.64
C ALA A 180 -7.71 15.88 -10.54
N LEU A 181 -7.02 14.79 -10.91
CA LEU A 181 -5.90 14.83 -11.86
C LEU A 181 -6.37 15.19 -13.27
N GLU A 182 -7.45 14.57 -13.76
CA GLU A 182 -8.09 14.93 -15.04
C GLU A 182 -8.49 16.41 -15.06
N ARG A 183 -9.06 16.93 -13.97
CA ARG A 183 -9.40 18.36 -13.84
C ARG A 183 -8.17 19.27 -13.78
N ALA A 184 -7.10 18.86 -13.11
CA ALA A 184 -5.87 19.63 -13.05
C ALA A 184 -5.17 19.66 -14.42
N GLN A 185 -5.16 18.55 -15.15
CA GLN A 185 -4.61 18.42 -16.49
C GLN A 185 -5.43 19.21 -17.53
N ALA A 186 -6.76 19.17 -17.45
CA ALA A 186 -7.64 19.99 -18.27
C ALA A 186 -7.47 21.49 -17.97
N ALA A 187 -7.39 21.89 -16.68
CA ALA A 187 -7.17 23.28 -16.29
C ALA A 187 -5.78 23.81 -16.70
N SER A 188 -4.76 22.96 -16.84
CA SER A 188 -3.45 23.34 -17.38
C SER A 188 -3.38 23.40 -18.90
N ALA A 189 -4.45 23.03 -19.62
CA ALA A 189 -4.51 23.05 -21.08
C ALA A 189 -5.24 24.29 -21.65
N GLU A 190 -5.76 25.18 -20.79
CA GLU A 190 -6.55 26.37 -21.16
C GLU A 190 -5.87 27.69 -20.77
N GLU A 191 -4.60 27.92 -21.10
CA GLU A 191 -4.05 29.28 -21.32
C GLU A 191 -3.09 29.30 -22.54
N PRO A 192 -3.16 30.33 -23.42
CA PRO A 192 -2.38 30.37 -24.66
C PRO A 192 -1.01 31.05 -24.56
N GLU A 193 -0.05 30.42 -25.24
CA GLU A 193 1.24 30.87 -25.82
C GLU A 193 1.87 32.24 -25.48
N GLU A 194 3.18 32.20 -25.19
CA GLU A 194 4.23 32.93 -25.95
C GLU A 194 5.65 32.49 -25.50
N SER A 195 6.72 32.59 -26.29
CA SER A 195 7.03 31.96 -27.59
C SER A 195 8.57 31.90 -27.76
N THR A 196 9.12 31.01 -28.59
CA THR A 196 10.33 31.28 -29.43
C THR A 196 10.67 30.15 -30.41
N ALA A 197 10.23 30.32 -31.66
CA ALA A 197 10.86 29.91 -32.95
C ALA A 197 11.24 28.42 -33.21
N LEU A 198 11.16 27.88 -34.43
CA LEU A 198 11.14 28.51 -35.77
C LEU A 198 10.22 27.73 -36.76
N VAL A 199 9.81 28.39 -37.85
CA VAL A 199 8.76 28.02 -38.84
C VAL A 199 9.40 27.51 -40.16
N VAL A 200 8.74 26.75 -41.06
CA VAL A 200 8.12 27.23 -42.33
C VAL A 200 7.48 26.08 -43.18
N TYR A 201 6.18 26.24 -43.50
CA TYR A 201 5.34 25.94 -44.71
C TYR A 201 5.77 24.91 -45.80
N SER A 202 4.90 24.27 -46.63
CA SER A 202 3.47 24.41 -47.05
C SER A 202 2.94 23.04 -47.59
N GLU A 203 1.71 22.55 -47.33
CA GLU A 203 0.42 22.78 -48.08
C GLU A 203 0.39 22.20 -49.54
N VAL A 204 -0.67 21.59 -50.15
CA VAL A 204 -2.15 21.50 -49.96
C VAL A 204 -2.78 20.22 -50.63
N ILE A 205 -4.07 19.91 -50.37
CA ILE A 205 -5.14 19.35 -51.29
C ILE A 205 -5.46 17.82 -51.47
N ARG A 206 -6.66 17.47 -50.95
CA ARG A 206 -7.83 16.66 -51.45
C ARG A 206 -7.87 15.12 -51.67
N GLU A 207 -8.94 14.58 -51.05
CA GLU A 207 -10.01 13.67 -51.55
C GLU A 207 -9.64 12.35 -52.25
N GLY A 208 -9.92 11.25 -51.53
CA GLY A 208 -10.84 10.21 -51.97
C GLY A 208 -10.39 9.25 -53.09
N GLU A 209 -9.79 8.13 -52.70
CA GLU A 209 -10.25 6.80 -53.12
C GLU A 209 -9.66 5.72 -52.19
N ASP A 210 -10.31 4.55 -52.16
CA ASP A 210 -9.98 3.41 -51.28
C ASP A 210 -8.74 2.62 -51.77
N VAL A 211 -8.41 1.53 -51.04
CA VAL A 211 -7.53 0.42 -51.48
C VAL A 211 -6.00 0.61 -51.33
N THR A 212 -5.51 0.75 -50.09
CA THR A 212 -4.07 0.58 -49.77
C THR A 212 -3.71 -0.87 -49.41
N HIS A 213 -3.91 -1.79 -50.35
CA HIS A 213 -3.33 -3.15 -50.30
C HIS A 213 -1.86 -3.19 -50.81
N LEU A 214 -1.25 -2.02 -51.07
CA LEU A 214 0.03 -1.87 -51.79
C LEU A 214 1.11 -1.05 -51.05
N THR A 215 0.82 -0.50 -49.86
CA THR A 215 1.82 0.13 -48.97
C THR A 215 2.33 -0.86 -47.92
N LEU A 216 2.67 -2.08 -48.37
CA LEU A 216 3.26 -3.14 -47.54
C LEU A 216 4.69 -3.53 -47.99
N ASN A 217 5.21 -2.93 -49.07
CA ASN A 217 6.42 -3.39 -49.78
C ASN A 217 7.40 -2.26 -50.17
N SER A 218 7.45 -1.15 -49.43
CA SER A 218 8.52 -0.15 -49.64
C SER A 218 8.86 0.60 -48.36
N LEU A 219 10.17 0.78 -48.11
CA LEU A 219 10.79 1.43 -46.94
C LEU A 219 10.63 0.66 -45.61
N ALA A 220 11.48 -0.31 -45.23
CA ALA A 220 12.69 -0.86 -45.83
C ALA A 220 13.91 0.09 -46.00
N ASP A 221 14.18 0.95 -45.02
CA ASP A 221 15.52 1.17 -44.47
C ASP A 221 15.41 1.69 -43.02
N ASP A 222 16.52 1.91 -42.31
CA ASP A 222 16.62 2.38 -40.89
C ASP A 222 16.31 1.35 -39.78
N GLY A 223 16.38 0.05 -40.09
CA GLY A 223 17.00 -0.90 -39.15
C GLY A 223 16.20 -1.40 -37.93
N PHE A 224 14.87 -1.46 -37.98
CA PHE A 224 14.10 -2.38 -37.10
C PHE A 224 13.37 -3.44 -37.93
N GLY A 225 14.08 -4.54 -38.20
CA GLY A 225 13.54 -5.68 -38.94
C GLY A 225 12.48 -6.43 -38.13
N SER A 226 11.31 -6.60 -38.72
CA SER A 226 10.32 -7.58 -38.27
C SER A 226 10.88 -8.99 -38.38
N PHE A 227 10.99 -9.70 -37.26
CA PHE A 227 11.04 -11.16 -37.24
C PHE A 227 9.71 -11.69 -36.72
N GLU A 228 8.77 -11.92 -37.64
CA GLU A 228 7.83 -13.03 -37.48
C GLU A 228 8.57 -14.32 -37.86
N GLU A 229 9.39 -14.85 -36.95
CA GLU A 229 9.63 -16.29 -36.90
C GLU A 229 8.82 -16.87 -35.73
N MET A 230 7.94 -17.82 -36.04
CA MET A 230 7.38 -18.72 -35.04
C MET A 230 8.50 -19.64 -34.53
N GLY A 231 8.96 -19.42 -33.30
CA GLY A 231 9.93 -20.28 -32.63
C GLY A 231 10.64 -19.56 -31.48
N GLU A 232 10.33 -19.77 -30.21
CA GLU A 232 9.35 -20.67 -29.59
C GLU A 232 8.38 -19.84 -28.74
N GLU A 233 7.11 -20.21 -28.67
CA GLU A 233 6.30 -19.77 -27.53
C GLU A 233 6.90 -20.37 -26.26
N GLU A 234 7.73 -19.61 -25.54
CA GLU A 234 7.91 -19.83 -24.11
C GLU A 234 6.50 -19.80 -23.51
N LYS A 235 5.95 -20.99 -23.23
CA LYS A 235 4.61 -21.17 -22.67
C LYS A 235 4.60 -20.57 -21.28
N LEU A 236 4.36 -19.25 -21.23
CA LEU A 236 4.34 -18.46 -20.01
C LEU A 236 3.50 -19.21 -19.00
N SER A 237 4.14 -19.62 -17.91
CA SER A 237 3.51 -20.41 -16.87
C SER A 237 2.23 -19.71 -16.43
N THR A 238 1.18 -20.47 -16.07
CA THR A 238 -0.11 -19.92 -15.62
C THR A 238 0.07 -18.78 -14.59
N ILE A 239 1.10 -18.88 -13.73
CA ILE A 239 1.48 -17.85 -12.76
C ILE A 239 2.11 -16.59 -13.38
N GLN A 240 2.95 -16.72 -14.40
CA GLN A 240 3.55 -15.60 -15.15
C GLN A 240 2.50 -14.87 -16.00
N LYS A 241 1.52 -15.60 -16.55
CA LYS A 241 0.37 -15.03 -17.28
C LYS A 241 -0.53 -14.23 -16.34
N ILE A 242 -0.90 -14.78 -15.19
CA ILE A 242 -1.70 -14.09 -14.17
C ILE A 242 -1.00 -12.84 -13.62
N ALA A 243 0.33 -12.89 -13.47
CA ALA A 243 1.10 -11.72 -13.03
C ALA A 243 1.01 -10.53 -14.02
N ARG A 244 0.84 -10.80 -15.33
CA ARG A 244 0.71 -9.75 -16.37
C ARG A 244 -0.68 -9.12 -16.41
N MET A 245 -1.68 -9.77 -15.80
CA MET A 245 -3.07 -9.38 -15.91
C MET A 245 -3.44 -8.18 -15.02
N THR A 246 -4.25 -7.28 -15.58
CA THR A 246 -4.88 -6.20 -14.80
C THR A 246 -5.78 -6.78 -13.69
N VAL A 247 -6.14 -5.96 -12.70
CA VAL A 247 -7.08 -6.40 -11.64
C VAL A 247 -8.43 -6.84 -12.24
N ALA A 248 -8.90 -6.18 -13.30
CA ALA A 248 -10.13 -6.53 -14.00
C ALA A 248 -10.03 -7.88 -14.71
N GLU A 249 -8.93 -8.13 -15.44
CA GLU A 249 -8.65 -9.43 -16.05
C GLU A 249 -8.50 -10.54 -15.02
N ARG A 250 -7.82 -10.28 -13.89
CA ARG A 250 -7.69 -11.24 -12.79
C ARG A 250 -9.04 -11.58 -12.16
N VAL A 251 -9.97 -10.63 -12.03
CA VAL A 251 -11.37 -10.91 -11.63
C VAL A 251 -12.10 -11.74 -12.69
N GLN A 252 -11.97 -11.43 -13.98
CA GLN A 252 -12.59 -12.23 -15.04
C GLN A 252 -12.04 -13.67 -15.08
N THR A 253 -10.73 -13.82 -14.88
CA THR A 253 -10.03 -15.12 -14.82
C THR A 253 -10.37 -15.89 -13.55
N ALA A 254 -10.53 -15.21 -12.41
CA ALA A 254 -11.02 -15.83 -11.18
C ALA A 254 -12.43 -16.44 -11.35
N LEU A 255 -13.31 -15.75 -12.07
CA LEU A 255 -14.68 -16.20 -12.35
C LEU A 255 -14.75 -17.30 -13.42
N LYS A 256 -14.06 -17.13 -14.55
CA LYS A 256 -14.22 -17.96 -15.76
C LYS A 256 -13.11 -19.00 -15.98
N GLY A 257 -11.95 -18.82 -15.35
CA GLY A 257 -10.73 -19.57 -15.58
C GLY A 257 -10.74 -21.02 -15.09
N ASN A 258 -9.59 -21.67 -15.25
CA ASN A 258 -9.36 -23.05 -14.89
C ASN A 258 -9.01 -23.23 -13.39
N ARG A 259 -8.82 -24.48 -12.95
CA ARG A 259 -8.51 -24.80 -11.55
C ARG A 259 -7.15 -24.24 -11.09
N GLU A 260 -6.14 -24.26 -11.95
CA GLU A 260 -4.79 -23.75 -11.62
C GLU A 260 -4.82 -22.23 -11.42
N GLU A 261 -5.50 -21.52 -12.33
CA GLU A 261 -5.69 -20.07 -12.26
C GLU A 261 -6.39 -19.69 -10.95
N ARG A 262 -7.45 -20.40 -10.55
CA ARG A 262 -8.13 -20.18 -9.26
C ARG A 262 -7.24 -20.46 -8.04
N VAL A 263 -6.42 -21.51 -8.05
CA VAL A 263 -5.50 -21.84 -6.95
C VAL A 263 -4.40 -20.78 -6.78
N ILE A 264 -4.04 -20.07 -7.85
CA ILE A 264 -3.17 -18.89 -7.80
C ILE A 264 -3.94 -17.67 -7.28
N LEU A 265 -5.08 -17.35 -7.91
CA LEU A 265 -5.87 -16.13 -7.64
C LEU A 265 -6.54 -16.10 -6.24
N ILE A 266 -6.78 -17.25 -5.60
CA ILE A 266 -7.31 -17.28 -4.22
C ILE A 266 -6.30 -16.74 -3.17
N ARG A 267 -5.02 -16.65 -3.56
CA ARG A 267 -3.92 -16.11 -2.75
C ARG A 267 -3.53 -14.68 -3.16
N ASP A 268 -4.28 -14.05 -4.05
CA ASP A 268 -4.00 -12.71 -4.54
C ASP A 268 -4.00 -11.68 -3.40
N ALA A 269 -3.11 -10.70 -3.48
CA ALA A 269 -3.03 -9.60 -2.51
C ALA A 269 -4.28 -8.71 -2.56
N ASN A 270 -4.94 -8.60 -3.72
CA ASN A 270 -6.18 -7.87 -3.85
C ASN A 270 -7.38 -8.74 -3.42
N ARG A 271 -8.05 -8.31 -2.34
CA ARG A 271 -9.19 -9.02 -1.75
C ARG A 271 -10.35 -9.23 -2.72
N ILE A 272 -10.54 -8.34 -3.71
CA ILE A 272 -11.61 -8.45 -4.71
C ILE A 272 -11.34 -9.63 -5.66
N VAL A 273 -10.09 -9.78 -6.09
CA VAL A 273 -9.66 -10.92 -6.95
C VAL A 273 -9.83 -12.24 -6.17
N ALA A 274 -9.34 -12.28 -4.93
CA ALA A 274 -9.45 -13.47 -4.09
C ALA A 274 -10.91 -13.82 -3.74
N SER A 275 -11.79 -12.84 -3.53
CA SER A 275 -13.22 -13.08 -3.31
C SER A 275 -13.95 -13.55 -4.57
N ALA A 276 -13.57 -13.04 -5.76
CA ALA A 276 -14.16 -13.45 -7.04
C ALA A 276 -13.94 -14.94 -7.34
N VAL A 277 -12.83 -15.54 -6.87
CA VAL A 277 -12.63 -17.01 -6.98
C VAL A 277 -13.72 -17.78 -6.23
N LEU A 278 -14.19 -17.28 -5.08
CA LEU A 278 -15.29 -17.85 -4.30
C LEU A 278 -16.68 -17.60 -4.93
N GLU A 279 -16.75 -16.89 -6.05
CA GLU A 279 -17.97 -16.60 -6.81
C GLU A 279 -17.94 -17.27 -8.20
N SER A 280 -16.87 -17.99 -8.53
CA SER A 280 -16.80 -18.76 -9.76
C SER A 280 -17.84 -19.89 -9.76
N PRO A 281 -18.72 -20.00 -10.77
CA PRO A 281 -19.66 -21.12 -10.89
C PRO A 281 -18.96 -22.44 -11.22
N LYS A 282 -17.63 -22.42 -11.46
CA LYS A 282 -16.79 -23.60 -11.73
C LYS A 282 -16.01 -24.07 -10.48
N LEU A 283 -16.21 -23.45 -9.32
CA LEU A 283 -15.53 -23.84 -8.08
C LEU A 283 -16.13 -25.13 -7.51
N THR A 284 -15.28 -26.13 -7.28
CA THR A 284 -15.70 -27.44 -6.74
C THR A 284 -15.54 -27.54 -5.23
N ASP A 285 -16.33 -28.40 -4.57
CA ASP A 285 -16.20 -28.66 -3.12
C ASP A 285 -14.77 -29.08 -2.72
N THR A 286 -14.07 -29.83 -3.58
CA THR A 286 -12.67 -30.25 -3.35
C THR A 286 -11.69 -29.08 -3.34
N GLU A 287 -11.95 -28.02 -4.12
CA GLU A 287 -11.18 -26.78 -4.08
C GLU A 287 -11.51 -25.99 -2.80
N VAL A 288 -12.77 -25.93 -2.39
CA VAL A 288 -13.21 -25.27 -1.14
C VAL A 288 -12.57 -25.92 0.09
N GLU A 289 -12.54 -27.25 0.16
CA GLU A 289 -11.82 -28.00 1.19
C GLU A 289 -10.32 -27.67 1.19
N SER A 290 -9.71 -27.63 -0.01
CA SER A 290 -8.29 -27.28 -0.16
C SER A 290 -8.02 -25.87 0.38
N ILE A 291 -8.88 -24.89 0.04
CA ILE A 291 -8.78 -23.48 0.48
C ILE A 291 -8.90 -23.38 2.00
N ALA A 292 -9.82 -24.12 2.63
CA ALA A 292 -10.01 -24.10 4.07
C ALA A 292 -8.76 -24.54 4.87
N VAL A 293 -7.88 -25.35 4.27
CA VAL A 293 -6.61 -25.81 4.86
C VAL A 293 -5.44 -24.83 4.62
N MET A 294 -5.54 -23.92 3.64
CA MET A 294 -4.42 -23.04 3.26
C MET A 294 -4.08 -22.00 4.34
N LYS A 295 -2.79 -21.92 4.70
CA LYS A 295 -2.24 -20.94 5.67
C LYS A 295 -1.72 -19.65 5.02
N ASN A 296 -1.71 -19.59 3.70
CA ASN A 296 -1.23 -18.48 2.86
C ASN A 296 -2.37 -17.85 2.04
N VAL A 297 -3.58 -17.89 2.60
CA VAL A 297 -4.80 -17.27 2.06
C VAL A 297 -5.27 -16.20 3.06
N SER A 298 -5.91 -15.15 2.56
CA SER A 298 -6.36 -14.04 3.41
C SER A 298 -7.45 -14.46 4.40
N GLU A 299 -7.48 -13.81 5.56
CA GLU A 299 -8.50 -14.04 6.58
C GLU A 299 -9.93 -13.79 6.07
N GLU A 300 -10.07 -12.89 5.09
CA GLU A 300 -11.35 -12.59 4.43
C GLU A 300 -11.89 -13.80 3.69
N VAL A 301 -11.05 -14.47 2.90
CA VAL A 301 -11.45 -15.66 2.14
C VAL A 301 -11.90 -16.77 3.09
N LEU A 302 -11.15 -17.02 4.17
CA LEU A 302 -11.54 -18.04 5.16
C LEU A 302 -12.84 -17.67 5.90
N ARG A 303 -13.09 -16.38 6.13
CA ARG A 303 -14.36 -15.89 6.66
C ARG A 303 -15.52 -16.12 5.67
N LEU A 304 -15.34 -15.77 4.40
CA LEU A 304 -16.34 -15.99 3.34
C LEU A 304 -16.64 -17.48 3.14
N VAL A 305 -15.63 -18.35 3.21
CA VAL A 305 -15.82 -19.82 3.15
C VAL A 305 -16.62 -20.31 4.37
N GLY A 306 -16.38 -19.76 5.55
CA GLY A 306 -17.12 -20.11 6.77
C GLY A 306 -18.55 -19.57 6.86
N THR A 307 -18.88 -18.48 6.15
CA THR A 307 -20.20 -17.83 6.20
C THR A 307 -21.11 -18.15 5.01
N LYS A 308 -20.56 -18.45 3.82
CA LYS A 308 -21.36 -18.87 2.66
C LYS A 308 -22.04 -20.22 2.93
N ARG A 309 -23.38 -20.22 2.86
CA ARG A 309 -24.23 -21.39 3.19
C ARG A 309 -23.95 -22.63 2.34
N GLU A 310 -23.45 -22.46 1.12
CA GLU A 310 -23.07 -23.56 0.23
C GLU A 310 -21.90 -24.35 0.80
N PHE A 311 -20.77 -23.68 1.00
CA PHE A 311 -19.54 -24.26 1.56
C PHE A 311 -19.73 -24.75 3.00
N ALA A 312 -20.47 -23.98 3.81
CA ALA A 312 -20.78 -24.34 5.19
C ALA A 312 -21.76 -25.51 5.35
N LYS A 313 -22.15 -26.23 4.28
CA LYS A 313 -22.81 -27.55 4.41
C LYS A 313 -21.82 -28.65 4.76
N SER A 314 -20.59 -28.60 4.25
CA SER A 314 -19.64 -29.70 4.39
C SER A 314 -18.93 -29.70 5.75
N TYR A 315 -18.93 -30.86 6.43
CA TYR A 315 -18.24 -31.03 7.71
C TYR A 315 -16.73 -30.90 7.58
N THR A 316 -16.14 -31.40 6.49
CA THR A 316 -14.68 -31.35 6.22
C THR A 316 -14.19 -29.91 6.11
N VAL A 317 -14.95 -29.04 5.42
CA VAL A 317 -14.68 -27.60 5.30
C VAL A 317 -14.73 -26.93 6.68
N ILE A 318 -15.80 -27.16 7.44
CA ILE A 318 -15.98 -26.60 8.80
C ILE A 318 -14.84 -27.03 9.73
N HIS A 319 -14.51 -28.32 9.75
CA HIS A 319 -13.46 -28.89 10.59
C HIS A 319 -12.07 -28.36 10.20
N SER A 320 -11.82 -28.17 8.90
CA SER A 320 -10.58 -27.58 8.39
C SER A 320 -10.44 -26.11 8.76
N LEU A 321 -11.49 -25.31 8.58
CA LEU A 321 -11.51 -23.90 8.97
C LEU A 321 -11.21 -23.71 10.47
N VAL A 322 -11.88 -24.46 11.35
CA VAL A 322 -11.69 -24.36 12.80
C VAL A 322 -10.28 -24.78 13.24
N LYS A 323 -9.59 -25.62 12.46
CA LYS A 323 -8.19 -26.03 12.70
C LYS A 323 -7.15 -25.08 12.08
N ASN A 324 -7.55 -24.17 11.19
CA ASN A 324 -6.63 -23.30 10.48
C ASN A 324 -6.31 -22.04 11.33
N PRO A 325 -5.03 -21.75 11.63
CA PRO A 325 -4.64 -20.58 12.43
C PRO A 325 -5.00 -19.23 11.80
N ARG A 326 -5.25 -19.18 10.48
CA ARG A 326 -5.64 -17.96 9.75
C ARG A 326 -7.16 -17.71 9.74
N THR A 327 -7.98 -18.64 10.22
CA THR A 327 -9.43 -18.40 10.28
C THR A 327 -9.75 -17.42 11.42
N PRO A 328 -10.44 -16.29 11.15
CA PRO A 328 -10.80 -15.32 12.19
C PRO A 328 -11.49 -15.96 13.38
N ILE A 329 -11.08 -15.56 14.59
CA ILE A 329 -11.54 -16.17 15.84
C ILE A 329 -13.07 -16.16 15.98
N GLY A 330 -13.76 -15.12 15.53
CA GLY A 330 -15.23 -15.05 15.52
C GLY A 330 -15.89 -16.11 14.61
N THR A 331 -15.32 -16.33 13.42
CA THR A 331 -15.77 -17.41 12.51
C THR A 331 -15.54 -18.78 13.16
N SER A 332 -14.34 -19.01 13.70
CA SER A 332 -13.97 -20.27 14.35
C SER A 332 -14.83 -20.60 15.57
N LEU A 333 -15.15 -19.61 16.41
CA LEU A 333 -16.05 -19.78 17.56
C LEU A 333 -17.49 -20.09 17.13
N THR A 334 -17.98 -19.46 16.07
CA THR A 334 -19.32 -19.73 15.52
C THR A 334 -19.42 -21.16 14.98
N LEU A 335 -18.39 -21.59 14.24
CA LEU A 335 -18.31 -22.93 13.65
C LEU A 335 -18.07 -24.05 14.68
N LEU A 336 -17.46 -23.74 15.83
CA LEU A 336 -17.12 -24.70 16.89
C LEU A 336 -18.33 -25.55 17.35
N ASN A 337 -19.52 -24.94 17.41
CA ASN A 337 -20.77 -25.62 17.77
C ASN A 337 -21.11 -26.81 16.86
N ARG A 338 -20.59 -26.82 15.63
CA ARG A 338 -20.85 -27.83 14.60
C ARG A 338 -19.79 -28.94 14.54
N ILE A 339 -18.72 -28.83 15.34
CA ILE A 339 -17.64 -29.83 15.42
C ILE A 339 -18.09 -31.05 16.24
N LEU A 340 -17.67 -32.26 15.83
CA LEU A 340 -17.98 -33.52 16.53
C LEU A 340 -17.20 -33.65 17.85
N THR A 341 -17.73 -34.44 18.79
CA THR A 341 -17.15 -34.61 20.14
C THR A 341 -15.75 -35.26 20.11
N SER A 342 -15.46 -36.12 19.13
CA SER A 342 -14.12 -36.65 18.85
C SER A 342 -13.13 -35.55 18.47
N ASP A 343 -13.53 -34.67 17.55
CA ASP A 343 -12.68 -33.63 17.00
C ASP A 343 -12.51 -32.45 17.96
N LEU A 344 -13.51 -32.13 18.78
CA LEU A 344 -13.36 -31.19 19.91
C LEU A 344 -12.25 -31.61 20.88
N ARG A 345 -12.10 -32.92 21.15
CA ARG A 345 -11.03 -33.47 22.00
C ARG A 345 -9.64 -33.31 21.36
N SER A 346 -9.55 -33.43 20.03
CA SER A 346 -8.32 -33.17 19.28
C SER A 346 -7.99 -31.67 19.27
N LEU A 347 -8.98 -30.83 18.97
CA LEU A 347 -8.86 -29.38 18.89
C LEU A 347 -8.43 -28.74 20.22
N ALA A 348 -8.99 -29.18 21.35
CA ALA A 348 -8.60 -28.70 22.67
C ALA A 348 -7.10 -28.92 22.99
N ARG A 349 -6.48 -29.95 22.40
CA ARG A 349 -5.05 -30.28 22.55
C ARG A 349 -4.16 -29.64 21.49
N ASN A 350 -4.71 -29.15 20.38
CA ASN A 350 -3.96 -28.68 19.22
C ASN A 350 -3.32 -27.30 19.45
N LYS A 351 -2.01 -27.25 19.69
CA LYS A 351 -1.27 -25.99 19.91
C LYS A 351 -1.27 -25.03 18.71
N ASN A 352 -1.66 -25.48 17.51
CA ASN A 352 -1.72 -24.63 16.30
C ASN A 352 -2.97 -23.74 16.23
N VAL A 353 -3.91 -23.84 17.17
CA VAL A 353 -5.10 -22.96 17.21
C VAL A 353 -5.08 -22.02 18.43
N PRO A 354 -5.70 -20.82 18.34
CA PRO A 354 -5.71 -19.84 19.41
C PRO A 354 -6.18 -20.41 20.76
N GLU A 355 -5.58 -19.94 21.85
CA GLU A 355 -5.87 -20.46 23.21
C GLU A 355 -7.35 -20.30 23.60
N VAL A 356 -7.97 -19.18 23.22
CA VAL A 356 -9.41 -18.94 23.41
C VAL A 356 -10.23 -20.06 22.77
N LEU A 357 -9.89 -20.48 21.55
CA LEU A 357 -10.59 -21.55 20.85
C LEU A 357 -10.38 -22.91 21.54
N ARG A 358 -9.17 -23.20 22.03
CA ARG A 358 -8.88 -24.42 22.83
C ARG A 358 -9.70 -24.47 24.12
N LYS A 359 -9.72 -23.38 24.89
CA LYS A 359 -10.49 -23.27 26.15
C LYS A 359 -11.99 -23.44 25.90
N THR A 360 -12.54 -22.81 24.86
CA THR A 360 -13.95 -22.96 24.48
C THR A 360 -14.26 -24.39 24.03
N ALA A 361 -13.38 -25.02 23.23
CA ALA A 361 -13.53 -26.42 22.81
C ALA A 361 -13.51 -27.39 24.00
N GLN A 362 -12.64 -27.16 24.98
CA GLN A 362 -12.56 -27.95 26.21
C GLN A 362 -13.84 -27.80 27.06
N ARG A 363 -14.36 -26.57 27.22
CA ARG A 363 -15.63 -26.32 27.91
C ARG A 363 -16.81 -26.99 27.21
N GLN A 364 -16.87 -26.92 25.88
CA GLN A 364 -17.93 -27.56 25.09
C GLN A 364 -17.84 -29.09 25.12
N LEU A 365 -16.63 -29.65 25.16
CA LEU A 365 -16.41 -31.07 25.37
C LEU A 365 -16.94 -31.51 26.74
N GLN A 366 -16.59 -30.80 27.82
CA GLN A 366 -17.08 -31.09 29.18
C GLN A 366 -18.61 -31.10 29.25
N ILE A 367 -19.28 -30.09 28.67
CA ILE A 367 -20.74 -30.01 28.62
C ILE A 367 -21.36 -31.21 27.88
N ARG A 368 -20.73 -31.68 26.80
CA ARG A 368 -21.21 -32.84 26.01
C ARG A 368 -20.91 -34.20 26.65
N THR A 369 -19.92 -34.28 27.54
CA THR A 369 -19.52 -35.53 28.22
C THR A 369 -19.99 -35.62 29.66
N ALA A 370 -20.58 -34.55 30.22
CA ALA A 370 -21.18 -34.60 31.54
C ALA A 370 -22.30 -35.65 31.58
N PRO A 371 -22.41 -36.46 32.65
CA PRO A 371 -23.53 -37.39 32.80
C PRO A 371 -24.83 -36.57 32.84
N ARG A 372 -25.84 -37.02 32.09
CA ARG A 372 -27.20 -36.48 32.25
C ARG A 372 -27.71 -36.91 33.61
N GLU A 373 -28.00 -35.95 34.49
CA GLU A 373 -28.70 -36.22 35.73
C GLU A 373 -30.06 -36.86 35.40
N SER A 374 -30.23 -38.11 35.82
CA SER A 374 -31.52 -38.80 35.76
C SER A 374 -32.46 -38.17 36.79
N LYS A 375 -33.49 -37.48 36.29
CA LYS A 375 -34.68 -37.16 37.09
C LYS A 375 -35.61 -38.36 37.15
#